data_AF-A0A392TBT7-F1
#
_entry.id   AF-A0A392TBT7-F1
#
_cell.length_a   1.000
_cell.length_b   1.000
_cell.length_c   1.000
_cell.angle_alpha   90.00
_cell.angle_beta   90.00
_cell.angle_gamma   90.00
#
_symmetry.space_group_name_H-M   'P 1'
#
loop_
_entity.id
_entity.type
_entity.pdbx_description
1 polymer ?
#
loop_
_entity_poly.entity_id
_entity_poly.type
_entity_poly.pdbx_seq_one_letter_code
_entity_poly.pdbx_strand_id
1 'polypeptide(L)' 'MELFKNVGIKFPKQVPPKPYHDKSKYCRYHKSHGHVTEECIHLKDAIEILIRNGHLKQFLEKWENPRQDKRE' A
#
# COMPACT_ATOMS: atom_id res chain seq x y z
N MET A 1 -1.29 2.87 -7.16
CA MET A 1 -1.06 1.43 -6.83
C MET A 1 -0.66 0.61 -8.06
N GLU A 2 -0.27 1.23 -9.19
CA GLU A 2 0.15 0.49 -10.39
C GLU A 2 1.41 -0.35 -10.17
N LEU A 3 2.34 0.10 -9.35
CA LEU A 3 3.52 -0.69 -8.95
C LEU A 3 3.10 -2.08 -8.46
N PHE A 4 2.18 -2.13 -7.49
CA PHE A 4 1.68 -3.40 -6.92
C PHE A 4 1.05 -4.32 -7.98
N LYS A 5 0.31 -3.76 -8.95
CA LYS A 5 -0.28 -4.53 -10.06
C LYS A 5 0.80 -5.11 -10.99
N ASN A 6 1.84 -4.33 -11.28
CA ASN A 6 2.93 -4.73 -12.17
C ASN A 6 3.81 -5.84 -11.58
N VAL A 7 3.88 -5.96 -10.25
CA VAL A 7 4.65 -7.02 -9.56
C VAL A 7 3.80 -8.26 -9.26
N GLY A 8 2.60 -8.35 -9.83
CA GLY A 8 1.71 -9.50 -9.63
C GLY A 8 1.12 -9.62 -8.22
N ILE A 9 1.17 -8.55 -7.41
CA ILE A 9 0.60 -8.55 -6.06
C ILE A 9 -0.92 -8.57 -6.20
N LYS A 10 -1.53 -9.71 -5.84
CA LYS A 10 -2.97 -9.88 -5.87
C LYS A 10 -3.59 -9.20 -4.66
N PHE A 11 -4.42 -8.19 -4.92
CA PHE A 11 -5.23 -7.58 -3.88
C PHE A 11 -6.24 -8.62 -3.36
N PRO A 12 -6.37 -8.80 -2.04
CA PRO A 12 -7.38 -9.69 -1.50
C PRO A 12 -8.76 -9.18 -1.95
N LYS A 13 -9.63 -10.12 -2.30
CA LYS A 13 -11.03 -9.79 -2.60
C LYS A 13 -11.60 -9.09 -1.37
N GLN A 14 -12.25 -7.95 -1.59
CA GLN A 14 -12.93 -7.20 -0.53
C GLN A 14 -13.86 -8.16 0.20
N VAL A 15 -13.54 -8.49 1.45
CA VAL A 15 -14.47 -9.22 2.30
C VAL A 15 -15.65 -8.29 2.58
N PRO A 16 -16.89 -8.80 2.52
CA PRO A 16 -18.05 -7.98 2.81
C PRO A 16 -17.87 -7.33 4.18
N PRO A 17 -18.20 -6.04 4.32
CA PRO A 17 -18.06 -5.36 5.60
C PRO A 17 -18.88 -6.12 6.64
N LYS A 18 -18.22 -6.71 7.64
CA LYS A 18 -18.89 -7.19 8.85
C LYS A 18 -19.71 -6.04 9.45
N PRO A 19 -20.91 -6.32 9.98
CA PRO A 19 -21.81 -5.30 10.52
C PRO A 19 -21.21 -4.50 11.70
N TYR A 20 -20.12 -4.99 12.29
CA TYR A 20 -19.42 -4.39 13.43
C TYR A 20 -18.04 -3.82 13.08
N HIS A 21 -17.77 -3.48 11.82
CA HIS A 21 -16.54 -2.76 11.52
C HIS A 21 -16.61 -1.35 12.10
N ASP A 22 -15.60 -1.04 12.90
CA ASP A 22 -15.38 0.30 13.40
C ASP A 22 -15.17 1.26 12.23
N LYS A 23 -16.15 2.15 12.01
CA LYS A 23 -16.14 3.13 10.92
C LYS A 23 -15.09 4.22 11.12
N SER A 24 -14.49 4.34 12.31
CA SER A 24 -13.37 5.26 12.52
C SER A 24 -12.07 4.75 11.88
N LYS A 25 -11.96 3.43 11.65
CA LYS A 25 -10.75 2.81 11.12
C LYS A 25 -10.86 2.58 9.62
N TYR A 26 -10.17 3.41 8.84
CA TYR A 26 -10.12 3.32 7.38
C TYR A 26 -8.75 2.87 6.86
N CYS A 27 -8.74 1.84 6.02
CA CYS A 27 -7.54 1.35 5.35
C CYS A 27 -7.49 1.86 3.91
N ARG A 28 -6.52 2.74 3.62
CA ARG A 28 -6.34 3.31 2.27
C ARG A 28 -5.89 2.27 1.25
N TYR A 29 -5.18 1.22 1.70
CA TYR A 29 -4.73 0.12 0.85
C TYR A 29 -5.92 -0.69 0.29
N HIS A 30 -6.91 -0.98 1.12
CA HIS A 30 -8.12 -1.71 0.72
C HIS A 30 -9.28 -0.81 0.29
N LYS A 31 -9.19 0.50 0.55
CA LYS A 31 -10.28 1.47 0.41
C LYS A 31 -11.55 1.06 1.16
N SER A 32 -11.39 0.41 2.31
CA SER A 32 -12.46 -0.15 3.13
C SER A 32 -12.26 0.15 4.61
N HIS A 33 -13.32 -0.01 5.41
CA HIS A 33 -13.31 0.17 6.85
C HIS A 33 -13.02 -1.14 7.59
N GLY A 34 -12.45 -1.04 8.79
CA GLY A 34 -12.24 -2.14 9.72
C GLY A 34 -10.87 -2.13 10.41
N HIS A 35 -9.85 -1.56 9.77
CA HIS A 35 -8.52 -1.33 10.34
C HIS A 35 -7.88 -0.09 9.70
N VAL A 36 -6.90 0.52 10.36
CA VAL A 36 -6.13 1.61 9.76
C VAL A 36 -5.02 1.06 8.87
N THR A 37 -4.55 1.86 7.93
CA THR A 37 -3.52 1.45 6.95
C THR A 37 -2.24 0.87 7.61
N GLU A 38 -1.86 1.38 8.78
CA GLU A 38 -0.67 0.94 9.54
C GLU A 38 -0.81 -0.48 10.12
N GLU A 39 -2.04 -0.91 10.39
CA GLU A 39 -2.38 -2.25 10.87
C GLU A 39 -2.57 -3.25 9.71
N CYS A 40 -2.49 -2.80 8.45
CA CYS A 40 -2.78 -3.63 7.28
C CYS A 40 -1.65 -4.63 7.02
N ILE A 41 -1.90 -5.91 7.34
CA ILE A 41 -0.94 -7.01 7.12
C ILE A 41 -0.64 -7.17 5.63
N HIS A 42 -1.65 -7.12 4.76
CA HIS A 42 -1.45 -7.25 3.31
C HIS A 42 -0.59 -6.12 2.72
N LEU A 43 -0.65 -4.91 3.29
CA LEU A 43 0.24 -3.82 2.89
C LEU A 43 1.68 -4.14 3.29
N LYS A 44 1.90 -4.66 4.51
CA LYS A 44 3.24 -5.07 4.98
C LYS A 44 3.82 -6.18 4.11
N ASP A 45 3.04 -7.22 3.80
CA ASP A 45 3.45 -8.29 2.88
C ASP A 45 3.79 -7.74 1.49
N ALA A 46 2.95 -6.84 0.96
CA ALA A 46 3.19 -6.22 -0.34
C ALA A 46 4.49 -5.41 -0.34
N ILE A 47 4.78 -4.65 0.72
CA ILE A 47 6.05 -3.93 0.89
C ILE A 47 7.21 -4.93 0.97
N GLU A 48 7.08 -6.01 1.74
CA GLU A 48 8.15 -7.01 1.88
C GLU A 48 8.49 -7.67 0.54
N ILE A 49 7.49 -8.03 -0.27
CA ILE A 49 7.70 -8.57 -1.62
C ILE A 49 8.41 -7.54 -2.50
N LEU A 50 8.02 -6.26 -2.44
CA LEU A 50 8.67 -5.20 -3.19
C LEU A 50 10.14 -5.00 -2.79
N ILE A 51 10.46 -5.16 -1.50
CA ILE A 51 11.84 -5.09 -0.99
C ILE A 51 12.63 -6.28 -1.52
N ARG A 52 12.12 -7.50 -1.35
CA ARG A 52 12.79 -8.74 -1.79
C ARG A 52 13.06 -8.76 -3.30
N ASN A 53 12.12 -8.25 -4.10
CA ASN A 53 12.26 -8.21 -5.55
C ASN A 53 13.05 -7.00 -6.06
N GLY A 54 13.55 -6.13 -5.17
CA GLY A 54 14.36 -4.96 -5.55
C GLY A 54 13.59 -3.85 -6.25
N HIS A 55 12.25 -3.90 -6.28
CA HIS A 55 11.42 -2.89 -6.96
C HIS A 55 11.26 -1.57 -6.18
N LEU A 56 11.74 -1.52 -4.94
CA LEU A 56 11.71 -0.30 -4.12
C LEU A 56 12.88 0.66 -4.39
N LYS A 57 13.86 0.27 -5.22
CA LYS A 57 15.08 1.06 -5.47
C LYS A 57 14.78 2.47 -5.98
N GLN A 58 13.86 2.61 -6.95
CA GLN A 58 13.45 3.90 -7.50
C GLN A 58 12.77 4.83 -6.48
N PHE A 59 12.14 4.27 -5.44
CA PHE A 59 11.51 5.07 -4.38
C PHE A 59 12.55 5.57 -3.37
N LEU A 60 13.58 4.77 -3.10
CA LEU A 60 14.69 5.16 -2.23
C LEU A 60 15.54 6.25 -2.88
N GLU A 61 15.83 6.15 -4.18
CA GLU A 61 16.55 7.19 -4.92
C GLU A 61 15.82 8.55 -4.88
N LYS A 62 14.48 8.54 -4.91
CA LYS A 62 13.66 9.75 -4.75
C LYS A 62 13.63 10.27 -3.31
N TRP A 63 13.82 9.40 -2.33
CA TRP A 63 13.85 9.78 -0.91
C TRP A 63 15.21 10.36 -0.51
N GLU A 64 16.30 9.81 -1.04
CA GLU A 64 17.67 10.27 -0.77
C GLU A 64 18.03 11.56 -1.52
N ASN A 65 17.32 11.90 -2.60
CA ASN A 65 17.42 13.19 -3.26
C ASN A 65 16.07 13.92 -3.31
N PRO A 66 15.70 14.70 -2.29
CA PRO A 66 14.44 15.47 -2.27
C PRO A 66 14.39 16.62 -3.30
N ARG A 67 15.35 16.68 -4.25
CA ARG A 67 15.48 17.79 -5.19
C ARG A 67 14.57 17.63 -6.41
N GLN A 68 13.47 18.38 -6.33
CA GLN A 68 12.73 19.06 -7.38
C GLN A 68 11.86 18.22 -8.31
N ASP A 69 10.61 17.99 -7.87
CA ASP A 69 9.47 18.05 -8.79
C ASP A 69 8.81 19.43 -8.57
N LYS A 70 9.39 20.46 -9.18
CA LYS A 70 8.59 21.61 -9.60
C LYS A 70 7.88 21.13 -10.86
N ARG A 71 6.65 20.65 -10.74
CA ARG A 71 5.75 20.52 -11.89
C ARG A 71 5.02 21.84 -12.08
N GLU A 72 5.37 22.48 -13.19
CA GLU A 72 4.61 23.49 -13.93
C GLU A 72 3.20 22.97 -14.29
#